data_AF-A0A1L8PLL7-F1
#
_entry.id   AF-A0A1L8PLL7-F1
#
_cell.length_a   1.000
_cell.length_b   1.000
_cell.length_c   1.000
_cell.angle_alpha   90.00
_cell.angle_beta   90.00
_cell.angle_gamma   90.00
#
_symmetry.space_group_name_H-M   'P 1'
#
loop_
_entity.id
_entity.type
_entity.pdbx_description
1 polymer ?
#
loop_
_entity_poly.entity_id
_entity_poly.type
_entity_poly.pdbx_seq_one_letter_code
_entity_poly.pdbx_strand_id
1 'polypeptide(L)'
;MLFKKEWLHKIPKMLETEDTELEDKEFKLVYYADNIKAKWQIVEAEKEGDDILFFGYIEGFGFADEWGEFTLSQLEEINEAYKSSGLSLKVKKNF
;
A
#
# COMPACT_ATOMS: atom_id res chain seq x y z
N MET A 1 -6.88 -12.66 0.21
CA MET A 1 -7.37 -11.28 0.28
C MET A 1 -6.34 -10.46 1.04
N LEU A 2 -5.69 -9.51 0.37
CA LEU A 2 -4.58 -8.72 0.95
C LEU A 2 -5.07 -7.64 1.92
N PHE A 3 -6.24 -7.08 1.64
CA PHE A 3 -6.87 -6.02 2.41
C PHE A 3 -8.19 -6.51 3.00
N LYS A 4 -8.58 -6.00 4.16
CA LYS A 4 -9.92 -6.26 4.71
C LYS A 4 -10.72 -4.96 4.80
N LYS A 5 -12.00 -5.01 4.41
CA LYS A 5 -12.87 -3.83 4.35
C LYS A 5 -12.95 -3.09 5.68
N GLU A 6 -12.87 -3.79 6.80
CA GLU A 6 -12.83 -3.18 8.13
C GLU A 6 -11.54 -2.41 8.44
N TRP A 7 -10.51 -2.42 7.59
CA TRP A 7 -9.33 -1.56 7.82
C TRP A 7 -9.55 -0.15 7.28
N LEU A 8 -10.51 0.04 6.37
CA LEU A 8 -10.74 1.33 5.73
C LEU A 8 -11.09 2.44 6.73
N HIS A 9 -11.80 2.12 7.81
CA HIS A 9 -12.14 3.11 8.85
C HIS A 9 -10.98 3.42 9.82
N LYS A 10 -9.84 2.73 9.69
CA LYS A 10 -8.64 2.92 10.52
C LYS A 10 -7.51 3.64 9.79
N ILE A 11 -7.72 3.93 8.51
CA ILE A 11 -6.76 4.61 7.64
C ILE A 11 -7.38 5.97 7.32
N PRO A 12 -6.61 7.08 7.38
CA PRO A 12 -7.06 8.37 6.90
C PRO A 12 -7.63 8.29 5.48
N LYS A 13 -8.65 9.09 5.19
CA LYS A 13 -9.20 9.21 3.84
C LYS A 13 -8.23 9.97 2.93
N MET A 14 -8.45 9.88 1.62
CA MET A 14 -7.68 10.66 0.65
C MET A 14 -7.75 12.15 1.00
N LEU A 15 -6.59 12.80 0.96
CA LEU A 15 -6.37 14.22 1.27
C LEU A 15 -6.62 14.59 2.74
N GLU A 16 -6.93 13.64 3.63
CA GLU A 16 -7.15 13.94 5.06
C GLU A 16 -5.85 14.39 5.76
N THR A 17 -4.69 14.00 5.23
CA THR A 17 -3.38 14.40 5.73
C THR A 17 -2.62 15.29 4.74
N GLU A 18 -3.32 16.02 3.86
CA GLU A 18 -2.70 16.89 2.83
C GLU A 18 -1.75 17.93 3.45
N ASP A 19 -2.11 18.52 4.60
CA ASP A 19 -1.28 19.49 5.32
C ASP A 19 -0.11 18.85 6.11
N THR A 20 0.07 17.52 6.04
CA THR A 20 1.18 16.81 6.68
C THR A 20 2.32 16.63 5.69
N GLU A 21 3.50 17.14 6.05
CA GLU A 21 4.73 16.94 5.28
C GLU A 21 5.00 15.45 5.04
N LEU A 22 5.55 15.11 3.87
CA LEU A 22 5.73 13.70 3.46
C LEU A 22 6.56 12.89 4.45
N GLU A 23 7.56 13.50 5.07
CA GLU A 23 8.44 12.86 6.07
C GLU A 23 7.75 12.56 7.41
N ASP A 24 6.67 13.29 7.71
CA ASP A 24 5.89 13.15 8.94
C ASP A 24 4.65 12.25 8.76
N LYS A 25 4.36 11.81 7.53
CA LYS A 25 3.22 10.92 7.24
C LYS A 25 3.40 9.56 7.91
N GLU A 26 2.34 9.10 8.58
CA GLU A 26 2.36 7.82 9.28
C GLU A 26 1.88 6.68 8.38
N PHE A 27 2.75 5.71 8.11
CA PHE A 27 2.38 4.50 7.37
C PHE A 27 1.45 3.60 8.19
N LYS A 28 0.21 3.43 7.73
CA LYS A 28 -0.82 2.60 8.36
C LYS A 28 -0.71 1.13 7.97
N LEU A 29 -0.33 0.87 6.72
CA LEU A 29 -0.07 -0.47 6.20
C LEU A 29 1.25 -0.49 5.45
N VAL A 30 2.00 -1.58 5.57
CA VAL A 30 3.21 -1.83 4.79
C VAL A 30 3.15 -3.22 4.20
N TYR A 31 3.09 -3.30 2.87
CA TYR A 31 3.19 -4.56 2.13
C TYR A 31 4.61 -4.80 1.65
N TYR A 32 5.07 -6.04 1.79
CA TYR A 32 6.43 -6.45 1.43
C TYR A 32 6.49 -7.95 1.13
N ALA A 33 7.47 -8.41 0.36
CA ALA A 33 7.77 -9.83 0.19
C ALA A 33 9.18 -10.14 0.73
N ASP A 34 9.35 -11.34 1.28
CA ASP A 34 10.67 -11.78 1.76
C ASP A 34 11.66 -11.81 0.59
N ASN A 35 12.91 -11.41 0.85
CA ASN A 35 14.00 -11.38 -0.14
C ASN A 35 13.76 -10.45 -1.35
N ILE A 36 12.73 -9.60 -1.30
CA ILE A 36 12.48 -8.52 -2.24
C ILE A 36 12.60 -7.19 -1.49
N LYS A 37 13.30 -6.21 -2.09
CA LYS A 37 13.47 -4.88 -1.48
C LYS A 37 12.22 -4.01 -1.59
N ALA A 38 11.34 -4.33 -2.53
CA ALA A 38 10.14 -3.55 -2.81
C ALA A 38 9.16 -3.54 -1.63
N LYS A 39 8.62 -2.35 -1.32
CA LYS A 39 7.56 -2.15 -0.33
C LYS A 39 6.50 -1.18 -0.84
N TRP A 40 5.26 -1.40 -0.40
CA TRP A 40 4.13 -0.49 -0.62
C TRP A 40 3.64 -0.02 0.74
N GLN A 41 3.80 1.27 1.02
CA GLN A 41 3.57 1.88 2.32
C GLN A 41 2.41 2.86 2.24
N ILE A 42 1.28 2.52 2.84
CA ILE A 42 0.02 3.25 2.68
C ILE A 42 -0.16 4.25 3.82
N VAL A 43 -0.52 5.47 3.46
CA VAL A 43 -0.87 6.55 4.40
C VAL A 43 -2.37 6.79 4.38
N GLU A 44 -2.98 6.84 3.19
CA GLU A 44 -4.40 7.14 3.02
C GLU A 44 -5.07 6.07 2.17
N ALA A 45 -6.37 5.88 2.36
CA ALA A 45 -7.16 4.94 1.58
C ALA A 45 -8.60 5.42 1.42
N GLU A 46 -9.15 5.22 0.24
CA GLU A 46 -10.59 5.37 0.02
C GLU A 46 -11.15 4.31 -0.91
N LYS A 47 -12.48 4.17 -0.86
CA LYS A 47 -13.18 3.28 -1.78
C LYS A 47 -13.41 4.03 -3.11
N GLU A 48 -12.94 3.46 -4.20
CA GLU A 48 -13.15 3.97 -5.56
C GLU A 48 -13.91 2.91 -6.38
N GLY A 49 -15.21 3.13 -6.60
CA GLY A 49 -16.06 2.15 -7.29
C GLY A 49 -16.11 0.80 -6.54
N ASP A 50 -15.56 -0.24 -7.16
CA ASP A 50 -15.45 -1.59 -6.58
C ASP A 50 -14.04 -1.91 -6.03
N ASP A 51 -13.11 -0.96 -6.11
CA ASP A 51 -11.72 -1.09 -5.68
C ASP A 51 -11.41 -0.18 -4.48
N ILE A 52 -10.18 -0.24 -3.98
CA ILE A 52 -9.63 0.65 -2.97
C ILE A 52 -8.45 1.40 -3.58
N LEU A 53 -8.54 2.73 -3.60
CA LEU A 53 -7.46 3.62 -3.94
C LEU A 53 -6.61 3.87 -2.69
N PHE A 54 -5.30 3.77 -2.83
CA PHE A 54 -4.34 4.08 -1.79
C PHE A 54 -3.47 5.25 -2.23
N PHE A 55 -3.14 6.13 -1.28
CA PHE A 55 -2.00 7.03 -1.40
C PHE A 55 -0.89 6.56 -0.47
N GLY A 56 0.33 6.53 -0.99
CA GLY A 56 1.46 6.00 -0.25
C GLY A 56 2.82 6.15 -0.92
N TYR A 57 3.80 5.50 -0.33
CA TYR A 57 5.17 5.45 -0.80
C TYR A 57 5.52 4.05 -1.30
N ILE A 58 6.13 3.97 -2.47
CA ILE A 58 6.66 2.76 -3.06
C ILE A 58 8.18 2.84 -2.97
N GLU A 59 8.78 1.92 -2.23
CA GLU A 59 10.23 1.81 -2.07
C GLU A 59 10.75 0.63 -2.92
N GLY A 60 11.92 0.76 -3.53
CA GLY A 60 12.71 -0.38 -4.03
C GLY A 60 12.23 -1.02 -5.32
N PHE A 61 11.27 -0.41 -6.02
CA PHE A 61 10.78 -0.89 -7.33
C PHE A 61 11.63 -0.34 -8.48
N GLY A 62 12.82 -0.91 -8.70
CA GLY A 62 13.59 -0.91 -9.97
C GLY A 62 14.08 0.42 -10.58
N PHE A 63 13.38 1.54 -10.44
CA PHE A 63 13.64 2.77 -11.21
C PHE A 63 13.56 4.06 -10.41
N ALA A 64 12.76 4.15 -9.34
CA ALA A 64 12.85 5.19 -8.31
C ALA A 64 11.93 4.82 -7.15
N ASP A 65 12.23 5.34 -5.96
CA ASP A 65 11.23 5.38 -4.90
C ASP A 65 10.28 6.55 -5.17
N GLU A 66 8.98 6.36 -4.95
CA GLU A 66 7.97 7.35 -5.32
C GLU A 66 6.82 7.44 -4.34
N TRP A 67 6.30 8.66 -4.17
CA TRP A 67 4.99 8.90 -3.57
C TRP A 67 3.94 8.93 -4.68
N GLY A 68 2.82 8.24 -4.47
CA GLY A 68 1.77 8.21 -5.48
C GLY A 68 0.58 7.35 -5.09
N GLU A 69 -0.32 7.24 -6.05
CA GLU A 69 -1.54 6.48 -5.94
C GLU A 69 -1.41 5.09 -6.57
N PHE A 70 -1.98 4.09 -5.92
CA PHE A 70 -2.10 2.74 -6.47
C PHE A 70 -3.32 2.04 -5.88
N THR A 71 -3.83 1.03 -6.58
CA THR A 71 -5.06 0.35 -6.16
C THR A 71 -4.78 -1.00 -5.47
N LEU A 72 -5.78 -1.50 -4.75
CA LEU A 72 -5.73 -2.86 -4.21
C LEU A 72 -5.63 -3.91 -5.32
N SER A 73 -6.34 -3.74 -6.44
CA SER A 73 -6.24 -4.67 -7.57
C SER A 73 -4.81 -4.74 -8.15
N GLN A 74 -4.12 -3.61 -8.31
CA GLN A 74 -2.72 -3.58 -8.74
C GLN A 74 -1.81 -4.33 -7.75
N LEU A 75 -2.03 -4.13 -6.44
CA LEU A 75 -1.26 -4.82 -5.41
C LEU A 75 -1.54 -6.33 -5.37
N GLU A 76 -2.79 -6.74 -5.63
CA GLU A 76 -3.18 -8.14 -5.77
C GLU A 76 -2.55 -8.78 -7.01
N GLU A 77 -2.47 -8.07 -8.15
CA GLU A 77 -1.77 -8.53 -9.35
C GLU A 77 -0.27 -8.78 -9.07
N ILE A 78 0.40 -7.85 -8.39
CA ILE A 78 1.81 -8.00 -7.97
C ILE A 78 1.97 -9.24 -7.08
N ASN A 79 1.05 -9.46 -6.15
CA ASN A 79 1.09 -10.63 -5.27
C ASN A 79 0.90 -11.95 -6.03
N GLU A 80 0.02 -11.99 -7.03
CA GLU A 80 -0.12 -13.17 -7.90
C GLU A 80 1.15 -13.42 -8.72
N ALA A 81 1.78 -12.37 -9.25
CA ALA A 81 3.08 -12.49 -9.91
C ALA A 81 4.15 -13.05 -8.96
N TYR A 82 4.19 -12.59 -7.71
CA TYR A 82 5.13 -13.12 -6.70
C TYR A 82 4.85 -14.58 -6.34
N LYS A 83 3.57 -14.97 -6.24
CA LYS A 83 3.19 -16.37 -6.01
C LYS A 83 3.65 -17.30 -7.12
N SER A 84 3.65 -16.85 -8.38
CA SER A 84 4.21 -17.63 -9.48
C SER A 84 5.70 -17.96 -9.30
N SER A 85 6.41 -17.18 -8.48
CA SER A 85 7.82 -17.33 -8.13
C SER A 85 8.04 -17.90 -6.72
N GLY A 86 6.98 -18.42 -6.06
CA GLY A 86 7.07 -18.99 -4.71
C GLY A 86 7.16 -17.96 -3.57
N LEU A 87 6.87 -16.69 -3.85
CA LEU A 87 6.85 -15.59 -2.88
C LEU A 87 5.41 -15.13 -2.62
N SER A 88 5.20 -14.28 -1.62
CA SER A 88 3.91 -13.62 -1.40
C SER A 88 4.09 -12.31 -0.65
N LEU A 89 3.22 -11.35 -0.92
CA LEU A 89 3.13 -10.13 -0.12
C LEU A 89 2.58 -10.46 1.27
N LYS A 90 3.28 -9.95 2.27
CA LYS A 90 2.87 -9.88 3.68
C LYS A 90 2.48 -8.46 3.99
N VAL A 91 1.69 -8.28 5.05
CA VAL A 91 1.24 -6.96 5.51
C VAL A 91 1.61 -6.74 6.98
N LYS A 92 2.28 -5.63 7.26
CA LYS A 92 2.41 -5.05 8.61
C LYS A 92 1.37 -3.94 8.76
N LYS A 93 0.74 -3.86 9.93
CA LYS A 93 -0.32 -2.88 10.25
C LYS A 93 0.11 -2.03 11.43
N ASN A 94 -0.37 -0.80 11.46
CA ASN A 94 -0.08 0.16 12.53
C ASN A 94 -1.39 0.74 13.12
N PHE A 95 -2.29 -0.15 13.57
CA PHE A 95 -3.61 0.13 14.21
C PHE A 95 -4.30 -1.15 14.72
#